data_AF-A0A1H3I596-F1
#
_entry.id   AF-A0A1H3I596-F1
#
_cell.length_a   1.000
_cell.length_b   1.000
_cell.length_c   1.000
_cell.angle_alpha   90.00
_cell.angle_beta   90.00
_cell.angle_gamma   90.00
#
_symmetry.space_group_name_H-M   'P 1'
#
loop_
_entity.id
_entity.type
_entity.pdbx_description
1 polymer ?
#
loop_
_entity_poly.entity_id
_entity_poly.type
_entity_poly.pdbx_seq_one_letter_code
_entity_poly.pdbx_strand_id
1 'polypeptide(L)'
;MNALTALLVAFSISSVLVGCKDSKPPQTPEPSEMVCGTIQGLTCPDEQYCDLGIGQCKVADAQGVCKTKPTICTREFNPVCGCDGKTYGNACEAAAAGVSIDHTGECKPAEPQACGGIAAIKCPEDQTCIDDPSDSCDPTQGGADCPGICTTQ
;
A
#
# COMPACT_ATOMS: atom_id res chain seq x y z
N MET A 1 22.48 -2.91 84.30
CA MET A 1 23.80 -2.26 84.18
C MET A 1 24.42 -2.77 82.89
N ASN A 2 24.75 -2.05 81.84
CA ASN A 2 24.70 -0.63 81.45
C ASN A 2 24.89 -0.65 79.92
N ALA A 3 24.02 0.03 79.16
CA ALA A 3 24.30 1.33 78.53
C ALA A 3 25.16 1.17 77.25
N LEU A 4 24.55 1.33 76.07
CA LEU A 4 24.50 2.58 75.30
C LEU A 4 25.69 2.73 74.34
N THR A 5 25.48 2.53 73.04
CA THR A 5 26.07 3.38 71.99
C THR A 5 25.23 3.26 70.72
N ALA A 6 24.31 4.20 70.58
CA ALA A 6 23.66 4.56 69.33
C ALA A 6 24.64 5.40 68.47
N LEU A 7 24.81 5.02 67.21
CA LEU A 7 25.39 5.83 66.12
C LEU A 7 24.89 5.19 64.81
N LEU A 8 23.70 5.52 64.32
CA LEU A 8 23.47 6.59 63.34
C LEU A 8 24.48 6.56 62.16
N VAL A 9 24.25 5.64 61.22
CA VAL A 9 24.45 5.95 59.80
C VAL A 9 23.13 5.64 59.11
N ALA A 10 22.40 6.71 58.82
CA ALA A 10 21.21 6.69 58.00
C ALA A 10 21.57 6.19 56.59
N PHE A 11 21.51 4.88 56.38
CA PHE A 11 21.54 4.31 55.03
C PHE A 11 20.19 4.59 54.38
N SER A 12 20.19 5.72 53.67
CA SER A 12 19.64 5.86 52.32
C SER A 12 18.29 5.18 52.11
N ILE A 13 17.26 6.03 52.18
CA ILE A 13 15.94 5.90 51.56
C ILE A 13 16.07 5.08 50.26
N SER A 14 15.73 3.79 50.32
CA SER A 14 15.51 2.98 49.12
C SER A 14 14.19 3.43 48.49
N SER A 15 14.24 4.60 47.86
CA SER A 15 13.33 5.01 46.80
C SER A 15 13.59 4.12 45.59
N VAL A 16 13.08 2.90 45.60
CA VAL A 16 12.99 2.09 44.38
C VAL A 16 11.51 1.86 44.11
N LEU A 17 10.96 2.87 43.44
CA LEU A 17 9.92 2.79 42.42
C LEU A 17 8.92 1.64 42.61
N VAL A 18 7.77 1.96 43.19
CA VAL A 18 6.52 1.27 42.85
C VAL A 18 6.45 1.29 41.33
N GLY A 19 6.79 0.16 40.71
CA GLY A 19 6.64 0.01 39.27
C GLY A 19 5.18 0.26 38.94
N CYS A 20 4.91 1.25 38.10
CA CYS A 20 3.77 1.14 37.21
C CYS A 20 4.00 -0.17 36.47
N LYS A 21 3.35 -1.25 36.91
CA LYS A 21 3.07 -2.33 35.97
C LYS A 21 2.24 -1.64 34.91
N ASP A 22 2.85 -1.41 33.75
CA ASP A 22 2.10 -1.16 32.54
C ASP A 22 1.13 -2.33 32.44
N SER A 23 -0.09 -2.13 32.92
CA SER A 23 -1.20 -2.99 32.58
C SER A 23 -1.40 -2.75 31.10
N LYS A 24 -0.60 -3.45 30.28
CA LYS A 24 -0.95 -3.71 28.89
C LYS A 24 -2.42 -4.11 28.96
N PRO A 25 -3.33 -3.39 28.27
CA PRO A 25 -4.74 -3.73 28.26
C PRO A 25 -4.85 -5.22 28.01
N PRO A 26 -5.80 -5.94 28.65
CA PRO A 26 -5.95 -7.35 28.44
C PRO A 26 -5.95 -7.59 26.93
N GLN A 27 -4.93 -8.28 26.44
CA GLN A 27 -4.94 -8.85 25.10
C GLN A 27 -6.06 -9.89 25.19
N THR A 28 -7.29 -9.46 24.95
CA THR A 28 -8.30 -10.33 24.34
C THR A 28 -7.57 -11.06 23.22
N PRO A 29 -7.67 -12.39 23.14
CA PRO A 29 -7.00 -13.12 22.08
C PRO A 29 -7.42 -12.46 20.76
N GLU A 30 -6.47 -11.76 20.13
CA GLU A 30 -6.62 -11.20 18.80
C GLU A 30 -7.17 -12.35 17.96
N PRO A 31 -8.33 -12.20 17.29
CA PRO A 31 -8.75 -13.20 16.33
C PRO A 31 -7.60 -13.28 15.35
N SER A 32 -6.87 -14.39 15.36
CA SER A 32 -5.69 -14.66 14.54
C SER A 32 -5.84 -13.92 13.22
N GLU A 33 -5.04 -12.87 13.01
CA GLU A 33 -5.06 -12.04 11.81
C GLU A 33 -5.11 -12.98 10.59
N MET A 34 -6.28 -13.10 9.95
CA MET A 34 -6.48 -14.08 8.91
C MET A 34 -5.65 -13.63 7.71
N VAL A 35 -4.72 -14.47 7.29
CA VAL A 35 -3.87 -14.18 6.14
C VAL A 35 -4.67 -14.31 4.85
N CYS A 36 -4.44 -13.38 3.93
CA CYS A 36 -5.00 -13.37 2.59
C CYS A 36 -3.94 -13.09 1.52
N GLY A 37 -4.30 -13.24 0.26
CA GLY A 37 -3.36 -13.19 -0.86
C GLY A 37 -2.51 -14.46 -0.90
N THR A 38 -1.20 -14.30 -0.96
CA THR A 38 -0.19 -15.34 -1.20
C THR A 38 -0.37 -16.03 -2.55
N ILE A 39 0.59 -16.90 -2.91
CA ILE A 39 0.49 -17.73 -4.12
C ILE A 39 -0.73 -18.68 -4.13
N GLN A 40 -1.35 -18.93 -2.97
CA GLN A 40 -2.52 -19.80 -2.84
C GLN A 40 -3.83 -19.05 -3.12
N GLY A 41 -3.80 -17.72 -3.24
CA GLY A 41 -5.01 -16.91 -3.48
C GLY A 41 -6.00 -16.96 -2.33
N LEU A 42 -5.53 -16.95 -1.08
CA LEU A 42 -6.37 -16.94 0.10
C LEU A 42 -7.24 -15.67 0.13
N THR A 43 -8.55 -15.84 0.31
CA THR A 43 -9.51 -14.74 0.33
C THR A 43 -10.03 -14.47 1.73
N CYS A 44 -10.54 -13.26 1.94
CA CYS A 44 -11.20 -12.87 3.19
C CYS A 44 -12.70 -13.13 3.15
N PRO A 45 -13.37 -13.28 4.31
CA PRO A 45 -14.83 -13.31 4.40
C PRO A 45 -15.49 -12.05 3.84
N ASP A 46 -16.78 -12.11 3.50
CA ASP A 46 -17.50 -11.05 2.78
C ASP A 46 -17.44 -9.66 3.44
N GLU A 47 -17.50 -9.58 4.77
CA GLU A 47 -17.44 -8.32 5.55
C GLU A 47 -16.00 -7.81 5.77
N GLN A 48 -15.00 -8.47 5.18
CA GLN A 48 -13.59 -8.14 5.29
C GLN A 48 -12.98 -7.92 3.91
N TYR A 49 -11.84 -7.24 3.89
CA TYR A 49 -11.03 -7.04 2.70
C TYR A 49 -9.59 -7.43 2.99
N CYS A 50 -8.88 -7.81 1.93
CA CYS A 50 -7.47 -8.14 2.06
C CYS A 50 -6.65 -6.86 2.03
N ASP A 51 -6.05 -6.48 3.16
CA ASP A 51 -5.07 -5.42 3.19
C ASP A 51 -3.68 -5.99 2.90
N LEU A 52 -3.24 -5.87 1.65
CA LEU A 52 -1.90 -6.27 1.20
C LEU A 52 -0.81 -5.27 1.60
N GLY A 53 -1.18 -4.07 2.07
CA GLY A 53 -0.27 -2.94 2.18
C GLY A 53 -0.05 -2.22 0.84
N ILE A 54 0.37 -0.95 0.95
CA ILE A 54 0.52 -0.06 -0.22
C ILE A 54 1.58 -0.61 -1.18
N GLY A 55 1.24 -0.66 -2.48
CA GLY A 55 2.16 -1.02 -3.57
C GLY A 55 2.34 -2.52 -3.77
N GLN A 56 1.57 -3.35 -3.07
CA GLN A 56 1.68 -4.81 -3.15
C GLN A 56 0.72 -5.44 -4.19
N CYS A 57 -0.06 -4.64 -4.91
CA CYS A 57 -1.04 -5.12 -5.88
C CYS A 57 -0.47 -5.97 -7.03
N LYS A 58 0.81 -5.74 -7.38
CA LYS A 58 1.49 -6.35 -8.54
C LYS A 58 2.53 -7.40 -8.14
N VAL A 59 2.51 -7.84 -6.88
CA VAL A 59 3.41 -8.87 -6.37
C VAL A 59 2.65 -10.19 -6.29
N ALA A 60 3.09 -11.19 -7.04
CA ALA A 60 2.35 -12.45 -7.24
C ALA A 60 2.16 -13.26 -5.93
N ASP A 61 3.08 -13.11 -4.99
CA ASP A 61 3.08 -13.75 -3.67
C ASP A 61 2.76 -12.77 -2.54
N ALA A 62 2.19 -11.59 -2.86
CA ALA A 62 1.80 -10.58 -1.88
C ALA A 62 0.93 -11.19 -0.78
N GLN A 63 1.40 -11.10 0.46
CA GLN A 63 0.66 -11.54 1.63
C GLN A 63 0.02 -10.33 2.31
N GLY A 64 -1.27 -10.44 2.62
CA GLY A 64 -2.00 -9.44 3.37
C GLY A 64 -2.66 -10.00 4.61
N VAL A 65 -3.37 -9.12 5.30
CA VAL A 65 -4.19 -9.44 6.46
C VAL A 65 -5.63 -9.04 6.18
N CYS A 66 -6.57 -9.92 6.52
CA CYS A 66 -7.99 -9.60 6.44
C CYS A 66 -8.36 -8.56 7.49
N LYS A 67 -8.90 -7.43 7.03
CA LYS A 67 -9.39 -6.34 7.86
C LYS A 67 -10.87 -6.12 7.61
N THR A 68 -11.61 -5.71 8.63
CA THR A 68 -13.05 -5.38 8.49
C THR A 68 -13.24 -4.21 7.54
N LYS A 69 -14.24 -4.32 6.65
CA LYS A 69 -14.65 -3.22 5.78
C LYS A 69 -15.33 -2.14 6.63
N PRO A 70 -14.87 -0.88 6.58
CA PRO A 70 -15.56 0.20 7.27
C PRO A 70 -16.93 0.47 6.62
N THR A 71 -17.95 0.70 7.43
CA THR A 71 -19.31 1.03 6.96
C THR A 71 -19.55 2.53 6.88
N ILE A 72 -18.72 3.34 7.54
CA ILE A 72 -18.81 4.79 7.59
C ILE A 72 -17.43 5.36 7.32
N CYS A 73 -17.34 6.25 6.33
CA CYS A 73 -16.12 6.98 5.98
C CYS A 73 -16.35 8.49 6.09
N THR A 74 -15.28 9.22 6.42
CA THR A 74 -15.28 10.68 6.31
C THR A 74 -15.32 11.08 4.84
N ARG A 75 -15.77 12.31 4.56
CA ARG A 75 -15.81 12.87 3.20
C ARG A 75 -14.57 13.69 2.85
N GLU A 76 -13.47 13.45 3.56
CA GLU A 76 -12.19 14.07 3.27
C GLU A 76 -11.65 13.55 1.95
N PHE A 77 -11.11 14.45 1.13
CA PHE A 77 -10.50 14.08 -0.14
C PHE A 77 -8.97 13.97 0.02
N ASN A 78 -8.52 12.73 0.21
CA ASN A 78 -7.11 12.32 0.25
C ASN A 78 -6.96 11.10 -0.68
N PRO A 79 -6.93 11.32 -2.00
CA PRO A 79 -7.20 10.26 -2.96
C PRO A 79 -6.15 9.14 -2.91
N VAL A 80 -6.59 7.94 -3.26
CA VAL A 80 -5.74 6.75 -3.40
C VAL A 80 -6.11 5.99 -4.67
N CYS A 81 -5.14 5.31 -5.27
CA CYS A 81 -5.37 4.40 -6.38
C CYS A 81 -5.47 2.97 -5.85
N GLY A 82 -6.60 2.32 -6.09
CA GLY A 82 -6.81 0.93 -5.70
C GLY A 82 -6.08 -0.06 -6.60
N CYS A 83 -5.89 -1.29 -6.10
CA CYS A 83 -5.38 -2.41 -6.92
C CYS A 83 -6.27 -2.71 -8.14
N ASP A 84 -7.52 -2.26 -8.13
CA ASP A 84 -8.46 -2.40 -9.24
C ASP A 84 -8.35 -1.28 -10.30
N GLY A 85 -7.37 -0.37 -10.15
CA GLY A 85 -7.14 0.75 -11.06
C GLY A 85 -8.15 1.89 -10.92
N LYS A 86 -8.97 1.91 -9.86
CA LYS A 86 -9.91 3.00 -9.59
C LYS A 86 -9.38 3.97 -8.54
N THR A 87 -9.64 5.25 -8.76
CA THR A 87 -9.41 6.30 -7.77
C THR A 87 -10.53 6.28 -6.74
N TYR A 88 -10.16 6.26 -5.46
CA TYR A 88 -11.07 6.43 -4.33
C TYR A 88 -10.81 7.78 -3.66
N GLY A 89 -11.85 8.41 -3.10
CA GLY A 89 -11.73 9.73 -2.48
C GLY A 89 -10.82 9.73 -1.26
N ASN A 90 -10.73 8.60 -0.55
CA ASN A 90 -9.76 8.34 0.49
C ASN A 90 -9.56 6.82 0.74
N ALA A 91 -8.60 6.49 1.61
CA ALA A 91 -8.29 5.11 1.99
C ALA A 91 -9.46 4.36 2.65
N CYS A 92 -10.33 5.06 3.39
CA CYS A 92 -11.50 4.44 3.99
C CYS A 92 -12.49 3.98 2.92
N GLU A 93 -12.77 4.83 1.92
CA GLU A 93 -13.66 4.49 0.81
C GLU A 93 -13.13 3.30 -0.01
N ALA A 94 -11.81 3.22 -0.23
CA ALA A 94 -11.18 2.05 -0.85
C ALA A 94 -11.39 0.77 -0.03
N ALA A 95 -11.14 0.84 1.29
CA ALA A 95 -11.36 -0.27 2.21
C ALA A 95 -12.84 -0.71 2.27
N ALA A 96 -13.78 0.25 2.28
CA ALA A 96 -15.22 -0.03 2.26
C ALA A 96 -15.64 -0.76 0.98
N ALA A 97 -15.03 -0.41 -0.16
CA ALA A 97 -15.19 -1.12 -1.43
C ALA A 97 -14.46 -2.48 -1.47
N GLY A 98 -13.68 -2.81 -0.44
CA GLY A 98 -12.92 -4.05 -0.34
C GLY A 98 -11.63 -4.07 -1.15
N VAL A 99 -11.06 -2.91 -1.45
CA VAL A 99 -9.92 -2.75 -2.36
C VAL A 99 -8.68 -2.32 -1.58
N SER A 100 -7.58 -3.05 -1.76
CA SER A 100 -6.26 -2.64 -1.24
C SER A 100 -5.65 -1.55 -2.12
N ILE A 101 -4.68 -0.81 -1.58
CA ILE A 101 -4.16 0.41 -2.20
C ILE A 101 -2.88 0.09 -2.99
N ASP A 102 -2.81 0.48 -4.26
CA ASP A 102 -1.58 0.42 -5.06
C ASP A 102 -0.65 1.57 -4.69
N HIS A 103 -1.17 2.81 -4.70
CA HIS A 103 -0.38 3.97 -4.32
C HIS A 103 -1.26 5.11 -3.80
N THR A 104 -0.62 6.05 -3.12
CA THR A 104 -1.25 7.32 -2.73
C THR A 104 -1.47 8.22 -3.95
N GLY A 105 -2.48 9.08 -3.89
CA GLY A 105 -2.90 9.91 -5.01
C GLY A 105 -3.88 9.21 -5.95
N GLU A 106 -4.44 9.96 -6.89
CA GLU A 106 -5.36 9.40 -7.89
C GLU A 106 -4.64 8.43 -8.84
N CYS A 107 -5.37 7.46 -9.38
CA CYS A 107 -4.84 6.62 -10.44
C CYS A 107 -4.47 7.48 -11.65
N LYS A 108 -3.31 7.19 -12.24
CA LYS A 108 -2.95 7.76 -13.54
C LYS A 108 -3.68 6.97 -14.63
N PRO A 109 -4.13 7.64 -15.71
CA PRO A 109 -4.55 6.92 -16.90
C PRO A 109 -3.39 6.01 -17.37
N ALA A 110 -3.72 4.87 -17.97
CA ALA A 110 -2.71 4.01 -18.57
C ALA A 110 -1.88 4.85 -19.55
N GLU A 111 -0.56 4.88 -19.37
CA GLU A 111 0.31 5.57 -20.30
C GLU A 111 0.21 4.89 -21.68
N PRO A 112 0.10 5.67 -22.77
CA PRO A 112 0.07 5.09 -24.11
C PRO A 112 1.29 4.21 -24.35
N GLN A 113 1.07 3.01 -24.89
CA GLN A 113 2.16 2.07 -25.17
C GLN A 113 3.08 2.66 -26.25
N ALA A 114 4.38 2.72 -25.97
CA ALA A 114 5.37 3.08 -26.98
C ALA A 114 5.48 1.98 -28.05
N CYS A 115 5.71 2.38 -29.30
CA CYS A 115 5.87 1.51 -30.46
C CYS A 115 6.95 2.04 -31.40
N GLY A 116 7.25 1.30 -32.47
CA GLY A 116 8.29 1.69 -33.44
C GLY A 116 9.69 1.61 -32.83
N GLY A 117 10.53 2.58 -33.16
CA GLY A 117 11.91 2.64 -32.69
C GLY A 117 12.82 1.61 -33.37
N ILE A 118 14.10 1.63 -33.00
CA ILE A 118 15.10 0.62 -33.42
C ILE A 118 14.69 -0.84 -33.07
N ALA A 119 13.80 -0.99 -32.08
CA ALA A 119 13.30 -2.28 -31.63
C ALA A 119 12.06 -2.75 -32.40
N ALA A 120 11.52 -1.94 -33.32
CA ALA A 120 10.32 -2.21 -34.10
C ALA A 120 9.16 -2.74 -33.22
N ILE A 121 8.96 -2.10 -32.06
CA ILE A 121 7.95 -2.51 -31.08
C ILE A 121 6.57 -2.37 -31.74
N LYS A 122 5.83 -3.48 -31.79
CA LYS A 122 4.48 -3.51 -32.37
C LYS A 122 3.45 -3.13 -31.32
N CYS A 123 2.38 -2.49 -31.78
CA CYS A 123 1.21 -2.26 -30.94
C CYS A 123 0.43 -3.55 -30.69
N PRO A 124 -0.31 -3.63 -29.57
CA PRO A 124 -1.33 -4.64 -29.32
C PRO A 124 -2.35 -4.73 -30.47
N GLU A 125 -3.15 -5.80 -30.47
CA GLU A 125 -4.22 -6.01 -31.45
C GLU A 125 -5.16 -4.79 -31.51
N ASP A 126 -5.58 -4.41 -32.72
CA ASP A 126 -6.44 -3.26 -33.03
C ASP A 126 -5.87 -1.85 -32.74
N GLN A 127 -4.54 -1.73 -32.62
CA GLN A 127 -3.88 -0.43 -32.47
C GLN A 127 -2.93 -0.13 -33.64
N THR A 128 -2.83 1.16 -33.98
CA THR A 128 -1.88 1.67 -34.98
C THR A 128 -0.74 2.39 -34.27
N CYS A 129 0.49 2.14 -34.72
CA CYS A 129 1.64 2.91 -34.26
C CYS A 129 1.70 4.24 -35.00
N ILE A 130 1.52 5.35 -34.27
CA ILE A 130 1.63 6.71 -34.81
C ILE A 130 2.88 7.35 -34.20
N ASP A 131 3.67 8.05 -35.01
CA ASP A 131 4.84 8.82 -34.60
C ASP A 131 4.54 9.72 -33.39
N ASP A 132 5.44 9.79 -32.39
CA ASP A 132 5.22 10.59 -31.18
C ASP A 132 5.39 12.08 -31.50
N PRO A 133 4.30 12.89 -31.47
CA PRO A 133 4.37 14.31 -31.82
C PRO A 133 5.15 15.16 -30.80
N SER A 134 5.56 14.57 -29.68
CA SER A 134 6.30 15.25 -28.61
C SER A 134 7.81 15.25 -28.83
N ASP A 135 8.31 14.49 -29.81
CA ASP A 135 9.74 14.37 -30.07
C ASP A 135 10.19 15.18 -31.32
N SER A 136 11.47 15.05 -31.65
CA SER A 136 12.08 15.73 -32.81
C SER A 136 12.46 14.76 -33.92
N CYS A 137 11.97 13.52 -33.85
CA CYS A 137 12.20 12.52 -34.88
C CYS A 137 11.37 12.91 -36.11
N ASP A 138 12.05 13.09 -37.23
CA ASP A 138 11.37 13.30 -38.51
C ASP A 138 11.30 11.94 -39.22
N PRO A 139 10.12 11.33 -39.39
CA PRO A 139 9.98 10.03 -40.05
C PRO A 139 10.44 10.05 -41.52
N THR A 140 10.60 11.24 -42.14
CA THR A 140 11.11 11.39 -43.50
C THR A 140 12.62 11.51 -43.60
N GLN A 141 13.32 11.78 -42.47
CA GLN A 141 14.77 11.93 -42.40
C GLN A 141 15.44 10.85 -41.53
N GLY A 142 14.70 10.22 -40.60
CA GLY A 142 15.18 9.19 -39.67
C GLY A 142 15.02 7.75 -40.16
N GLY A 143 13.88 7.40 -40.76
CA GLY A 143 13.59 6.03 -41.23
C GLY A 143 12.73 5.22 -40.25
N ALA A 144 12.90 3.89 -40.24
CA ALA A 144 12.05 2.94 -39.49
C ALA A 144 12.29 2.89 -37.97
N ASP A 145 13.15 3.78 -37.47
CA ASP A 145 13.67 3.85 -36.11
C ASP A 145 13.05 4.98 -35.26
N CYS A 146 12.07 5.73 -35.79
CA CYS A 146 11.34 6.71 -34.99
C CYS A 146 10.41 6.02 -33.97
N PRO A 147 10.44 6.42 -32.69
CA PRO A 147 9.51 5.94 -31.70
C PRO A 147 8.12 6.55 -31.94
N GLY A 148 7.10 5.78 -31.65
CA GLY A 148 5.71 6.19 -31.75
C GLY A 148 4.91 5.81 -30.52
N ILE A 149 3.64 6.16 -30.56
CA ILE A 149 2.62 5.85 -29.57
C ILE A 149 1.53 5.01 -30.22
N CYS A 150 1.15 3.92 -29.57
CA CYS A 150 0.02 3.12 -29.98
C CYS A 150 -1.28 3.83 -29.65
N THR A 151 -2.16 3.90 -30.64
CA THR A 151 -3.51 4.45 -30.47
C THR A 151 -4.55 3.54 -31.11
N THR A 152 -5.75 3.51 -30.53
CA THR A 152 -6.94 2.91 -31.12
C THR A 152 -7.46 3.86 -32.19
N GLN A 153 -7.53 3.38 -33.44
CA GLN A 153 -8.24 4.09 -34.52
C GLN A 153 -9.73 3.79 -34.47
#